data_AF-A0A9D8F0D6-F1
#
_entry.id   AF-A0A9D8F0D6-F1
#
_cell.length_a   1.000
_cell.length_b   1.000
_cell.length_c   1.000
_cell.angle_alpha   90.00
_cell.angle_beta   90.00
_cell.angle_gamma   90.00
#
_symmetry.space_group_name_H-M   'P 1'
#
loop_
_entity.id
_entity.type
_entity.pdbx_description
1 polymer ?
#
loop_
_entity_poly.entity_id
_entity_poly.type
_entity_poly.pdbx_seq_one_letter_code
_entity_poly.pdbx_strand_id
1 'polypeptide(L)'
;MTLAADQGWPLHGPGLLMNSGGPCSRTRSERIRTTVLGDDDGPVRCPKVLRVAIDFGRQSPLRCVERWLRAAGFETGNEARAIVSLPDRRCICQVDPHPVPVSAGSLTALEGLGLALVLGLCTASFYDPARPVLWTTTSLTRRLVLYDGGGFYA
;
A
#
# COMPACT_ATOMS: atom_id res chain seq x y z
N MET A 1 35.20 19.54 46.02
CA MET A 1 36.30 18.61 45.67
C MET A 1 35.66 17.54 44.78
N THR A 2 35.62 17.79 43.46
CA THR A 2 36.53 17.18 42.46
C THR A 2 35.95 15.83 42.01
N LEU A 3 35.65 15.50 40.75
CA LEU A 3 35.66 16.15 39.41
C LEU A 3 35.09 15.09 38.43
N ALA A 4 34.45 15.54 37.33
CA ALA A 4 34.26 14.97 35.96
C ALA A 4 34.15 13.43 35.73
N ALA A 5 33.56 12.87 34.67
CA ALA A 5 33.23 13.27 33.30
C ALA A 5 32.16 12.26 32.78
N ASP A 6 31.13 12.67 32.04
CA ASP A 6 31.05 12.74 30.57
C ASP A 6 30.76 11.40 29.84
N GLN A 7 29.75 11.49 28.95
CA GLN A 7 29.44 10.67 27.76
C GLN A 7 28.57 9.40 27.85
N GLY A 8 27.45 9.45 27.11
CA GLY A 8 26.82 8.28 26.51
C GLY A 8 25.30 8.42 26.33
N TRP A 9 24.84 8.93 25.18
CA TRP A 9 23.48 8.64 24.74
C TRP A 9 23.41 7.18 24.22
N PRO A 10 22.34 6.45 24.53
CA PRO A 10 21.58 5.85 23.44
C PRO A 10 20.05 6.04 23.63
N LEU A 11 19.39 6.53 22.58
CA LEU A 11 17.93 6.56 22.40
C LEU A 11 17.58 5.10 22.22
N HIS A 12 17.05 4.52 23.29
CA HIS A 12 16.13 3.40 23.18
C HIS A 12 14.85 3.79 23.91
N GLY A 13 13.87 4.24 23.11
CA GLY A 13 12.49 4.52 23.51
C GLY A 13 12.29 5.83 24.27
N PRO A 14 11.37 6.69 23.81
CA PRO A 14 10.06 6.64 24.45
C PRO A 14 8.90 6.81 23.47
N GLY A 15 7.84 6.03 23.69
CA GLY A 15 6.53 6.29 23.09
C GLY A 15 6.06 7.68 23.45
N LEU A 16 5.53 8.40 22.45
CA LEU A 16 4.94 9.71 22.64
C LEU A 16 3.72 9.58 23.56
N LEU A 17 3.79 10.10 24.78
CA LEU A 17 2.68 10.18 25.72
C LEU A 17 2.13 11.60 25.67
N MET A 18 1.00 11.79 24.98
CA MET A 18 0.24 13.04 25.05
C MET A 18 -0.84 12.91 26.12
N ASN A 19 -0.68 13.71 27.18
CA ASN A 19 -1.68 13.90 28.21
C ASN A 19 -2.51 15.13 27.80
N SER A 20 -3.70 14.94 27.23
CA SER A 20 -4.69 16.03 27.17
C SER A 20 -5.40 16.10 28.52
N GLY A 21 -5.33 17.27 29.17
CA GLY A 21 -5.62 17.46 30.58
C GLY A 21 -7.02 17.05 31.07
N GLY A 22 -7.04 16.48 32.27
CA GLY A 22 -8.19 16.19 33.13
C GLY A 22 -7.69 15.55 34.44
N PRO A 23 -8.37 15.72 35.61
CA PRO A 23 -7.81 15.33 36.89
C PRO A 23 -7.57 13.83 37.02
N CYS A 24 -6.42 13.53 37.63
CA CYS A 24 -5.83 12.21 37.84
C CYS A 24 -6.64 11.35 38.83
N SER A 25 -7.47 10.42 38.36
CA SER A 25 -7.90 9.28 39.20
C SER A 25 -8.36 8.02 38.47
N ARG A 26 -8.31 7.96 37.13
CA ARG A 26 -8.61 6.72 36.37
C ARG A 26 -7.59 6.51 35.26
N THR A 27 -6.42 5.98 35.63
CA THR A 27 -5.43 5.51 34.64
C THR A 27 -5.89 4.17 34.09
N ARG A 28 -6.74 4.19 33.06
CA ARG A 28 -6.95 3.02 32.19
C ARG A 28 -6.06 3.21 30.97
N SER A 29 -4.87 2.62 31.01
CA SER A 29 -4.00 2.50 29.84
C SER A 29 -4.56 1.40 28.95
N GLU A 30 -5.42 1.76 28.01
CA GLU A 30 -5.85 0.86 26.95
C GLU A 30 -4.87 0.95 25.79
N ARG A 31 -4.32 -0.20 25.39
CA ARG A 31 -3.45 -0.30 24.24
C ARG A 31 -4.31 -0.19 22.99
N ILE A 32 -4.49 1.02 22.47
CA ILE A 32 -5.20 1.24 21.21
C ILE A 32 -4.35 0.63 20.08
N ARG A 33 -4.68 -0.59 19.68
CA ARG A 33 -4.25 -1.13 18.38
C ARG A 33 -5.25 -0.63 17.34
N THR A 34 -4.90 0.42 16.62
CA THR A 34 -5.68 0.88 15.46
C THR A 34 -5.38 -0.02 14.27
N THR A 35 -6.08 -1.14 14.16
CA THR A 35 -6.27 -1.84 12.89
C THR A 35 -7.72 -1.63 12.48
N VAL A 36 -8.01 -0.44 11.93
CA VAL A 36 -9.34 -0.07 11.41
C VAL A 36 -9.64 -0.80 10.09
N LEU A 37 -8.60 -1.29 9.41
CA LEU A 37 -8.72 -1.89 8.09
C LEU A 37 -8.42 -3.39 8.18
N GLY A 38 -9.45 -4.22 7.96
CA GLY A 38 -9.26 -5.60 7.50
C GLY A 38 -9.35 -6.72 8.53
N ASP A 39 -10.02 -6.51 9.67
CA ASP A 39 -10.46 -7.63 10.52
C ASP A 39 -11.93 -7.94 10.25
N ASP A 40 -12.26 -9.20 9.97
CA ASP A 40 -13.62 -9.62 9.59
C ASP A 40 -14.60 -9.64 10.78
N ASP A 41 -14.09 -9.51 12.02
CA ASP A 41 -14.86 -9.62 13.27
C ASP A 41 -15.06 -8.27 14.03
N GLY A 42 -14.71 -7.13 13.43
CA GLY A 42 -14.84 -5.80 14.02
C GLY A 42 -16.05 -4.99 13.53
N PRO A 43 -16.52 -3.97 14.28
CA PRO A 43 -17.66 -3.12 13.90
C PRO A 43 -17.39 -2.23 12.66
N VAL A 44 -16.16 -2.21 12.16
CA VAL A 44 -15.75 -1.44 10.98
C VAL A 44 -15.40 -2.41 9.85
N ARG A 45 -16.30 -2.57 8.88
CA ARG A 45 -16.12 -3.46 7.74
C ARG A 45 -15.60 -2.68 6.54
N CYS A 46 -14.29 -2.76 6.26
CA CYS A 46 -13.71 -2.23 5.03
C CYS A 46 -13.67 -3.37 4.01
N PRO A 47 -14.50 -3.37 2.96
CA PRO A 47 -14.42 -4.43 1.98
C PRO A 47 -13.07 -4.36 1.27
N LYS A 48 -12.32 -5.46 1.36
CA LYS A 48 -11.08 -5.65 0.62
C LYS A 48 -11.43 -5.79 -0.85
N VAL A 49 -10.90 -4.88 -1.67
CA VAL A 49 -11.20 -4.83 -3.09
C VAL A 49 -10.21 -5.68 -3.88
N LEU A 50 -8.91 -5.57 -3.58
CA LEU A 50 -7.88 -6.21 -4.40
C LEU A 50 -6.57 -6.40 -3.63
N ARG A 51 -5.87 -7.51 -3.87
CA ARG A 51 -4.47 -7.72 -3.46
C ARG A 51 -3.59 -7.70 -4.71
N VAL A 52 -2.54 -6.89 -4.71
CA VAL A 52 -1.67 -6.71 -5.87
C VAL A 52 -0.21 -6.86 -5.47
N ALA A 53 0.43 -7.88 -6.03
CA ALA A 53 1.83 -8.18 -5.85
C ALA A 53 2.33 -8.97 -7.06
N ILE A 54 3.38 -8.49 -7.72
CA ILE A 54 4.00 -9.18 -8.88
C ILE A 54 5.42 -9.60 -8.51
N ASP A 55 5.74 -10.88 -8.69
CA ASP A 55 7.12 -11.36 -8.62
C ASP A 55 7.76 -11.35 -10.01
N PHE A 56 8.69 -10.42 -10.23
CA PHE A 56 9.43 -10.31 -11.48
C PHE A 56 10.64 -11.26 -11.54
N GLY A 57 10.98 -11.94 -10.44
CA GLY A 57 12.19 -12.74 -10.33
C GLY A 57 13.44 -11.92 -10.64
N ARG A 58 14.23 -12.38 -11.63
CA ARG A 58 15.45 -11.69 -12.11
C ARG A 58 15.18 -10.71 -13.27
N GLN A 59 13.94 -10.59 -13.73
CA GLN A 59 13.60 -9.71 -14.85
C GLN A 59 13.45 -8.26 -14.37
N SER A 60 13.80 -7.31 -15.23
CA SER A 60 13.53 -5.88 -14.95
C SER A 60 12.02 -5.62 -14.96
N PRO A 61 11.44 -5.04 -13.88
CA PRO A 61 10.01 -4.76 -13.82
C PRO A 61 9.50 -3.89 -14.96
N LEU A 62 10.26 -2.84 -15.30
CA LEU A 62 9.90 -1.93 -16.39
C LEU A 62 9.91 -2.65 -17.75
N ARG A 63 10.89 -3.53 -17.99
CA ARG A 63 10.94 -4.32 -19.23
C ARG A 63 9.78 -5.30 -19.35
N CYS A 64 9.33 -5.87 -18.23
CA CYS A 64 8.13 -6.72 -18.23
C CYS A 64 6.88 -5.91 -18.62
N VAL A 65 6.72 -4.70 -18.07
CA VAL A 65 5.59 -3.82 -18.39
C VAL A 65 5.63 -3.36 -19.85
N GLU A 66 6.80 -2.94 -20.36
CA GLU A 66 6.97 -2.59 -21.78
C GLU A 66 6.59 -3.76 -22.71
N ARG A 67 6.98 -4.98 -22.35
CA ARG A 67 6.62 -6.19 -23.10
C ARG A 67 5.12 -6.44 -23.07
N TRP A 68 4.47 -6.27 -21.91
CA TRP A 68 3.01 -6.45 -21.79
C TRP A 68 2.24 -5.39 -22.56
N LEU A 69 2.65 -4.11 -22.52
CA LEU A 69 2.08 -3.05 -23.35
C LEU A 69 2.12 -3.41 -24.83
N ARG A 70 3.32 -3.75 -25.33
CA ARG A 70 3.51 -4.11 -26.74
C ARG A 70 2.68 -5.33 -27.14
N ALA A 71 2.65 -6.36 -26.30
CA ALA A 71 1.89 -7.58 -26.57
C ALA A 71 0.37 -7.34 -26.55
N ALA A 72 -0.10 -6.38 -25.75
CA ALA A 72 -1.50 -5.98 -25.69
C ALA A 72 -1.88 -4.91 -26.73
N GLY A 73 -0.92 -4.40 -27.51
CA GLY A 73 -1.15 -3.41 -28.56
C GLY A 73 -1.27 -1.96 -28.07
N PHE A 74 -0.78 -1.65 -26.87
CA PHE A 74 -0.80 -0.30 -26.31
C PHE A 74 0.57 0.37 -26.39
N GLU A 75 0.58 1.68 -26.67
CA GLU A 75 1.80 2.47 -26.67
C GLU A 75 2.14 2.98 -25.27
N THR A 76 1.11 3.34 -24.50
CA THR A 76 1.28 3.96 -23.18
C THR A 76 0.40 3.34 -22.11
N GLY A 77 0.83 3.45 -20.84
CA GLY A 77 0.01 3.04 -19.70
C GLY A 77 -1.30 3.83 -19.57
N ASN A 78 -1.30 5.12 -19.95
CA ASN A 78 -2.50 5.95 -19.89
C ASN A 78 -3.57 5.51 -20.91
N GLU A 79 -3.14 5.04 -22.08
CA GLU A 79 -4.02 4.44 -23.09
C GLU A 79 -4.58 3.10 -22.57
N ALA A 80 -3.71 2.20 -22.11
CA ALA A 80 -4.13 0.92 -21.55
C ALA A 80 -5.14 1.06 -20.40
N ARG A 81 -4.96 2.06 -19.54
CA ARG A 81 -5.87 2.38 -18.42
C ARG A 81 -7.31 2.61 -18.89
N ALA A 82 -7.53 3.17 -20.08
CA ALA A 82 -8.87 3.46 -20.58
C ALA A 82 -9.64 2.19 -20.99
N ILE A 83 -8.93 1.08 -21.21
CA ILE A 83 -9.48 -0.17 -21.74
C ILE A 83 -9.53 -1.26 -20.68
N VAL A 84 -8.50 -1.33 -19.81
CA VAL A 84 -8.42 -2.33 -18.76
C VAL A 84 -9.41 -2.01 -17.64
N SER A 85 -10.19 -3.01 -17.21
CA SER A 85 -11.09 -2.88 -16.06
C SER A 85 -10.28 -2.70 -14.78
N LEU A 86 -10.42 -1.52 -14.16
CA LEU A 86 -9.76 -1.14 -12.92
C LEU A 86 -10.81 -0.62 -11.91
N PRO A 87 -10.50 -0.59 -10.61
CA PRO A 87 -11.36 0.09 -9.65
C PRO A 87 -11.64 1.54 -10.08
N ASP A 88 -12.91 1.92 -10.14
CA ASP A 88 -13.38 3.23 -10.61
C ASP A 88 -13.36 4.30 -9.52
N ARG A 89 -13.21 3.88 -8.27
CA ARG A 89 -13.17 4.74 -7.08
C ARG A 89 -11.78 4.78 -6.46
N ARG A 90 -11.55 5.81 -5.64
CA ARG A 90 -10.35 5.91 -4.81
C ARG A 90 -10.38 4.82 -3.74
N CYS A 91 -9.27 4.11 -3.60
CA CYS A 91 -9.11 3.07 -2.58
C CYS A 91 -7.99 3.46 -1.61
N ILE A 92 -8.10 2.99 -0.36
CA ILE A 92 -7.00 3.06 0.60
C ILE A 92 -6.02 1.94 0.28
N CYS A 93 -4.74 2.27 0.14
CA CYS A 93 -3.67 1.30 -0.09
C CYS A 93 -2.89 1.07 1.19
N GLN A 94 -2.67 -0.19 1.52
CA GLN A 94 -1.80 -0.61 2.60
C GLN A 94 -0.77 -1.60 2.08
N VAL A 95 0.43 -1.60 2.67
CA VAL A 95 1.40 -2.68 2.45
C VAL A 95 0.79 -3.99 2.94
N ASP A 96 0.81 -5.01 2.09
CA ASP A 96 0.34 -6.34 2.44
C ASP A 96 1.37 -7.01 3.38
N PRO A 97 0.99 -7.36 4.62
CA PRO A 97 1.90 -8.04 5.54
C PRO A 97 2.17 -9.51 5.16
N HIS A 98 1.30 -10.13 4.35
CA HIS A 98 1.40 -11.54 3.96
C HIS A 98 1.23 -11.70 2.45
N PRO A 99 2.06 -11.05 1.62
CA PRO A 99 1.82 -10.99 0.19
C PRO A 99 1.97 -12.36 -0.45
N VAL A 100 1.05 -12.65 -1.37
CA VAL A 100 1.13 -13.80 -2.27
C VAL A 100 1.37 -13.24 -3.68
N PRO A 101 2.63 -13.00 -4.08
CA PRO A 101 2.91 -12.41 -5.38
C PRO A 101 2.63 -13.40 -6.51
N VAL A 102 2.07 -12.90 -7.61
CA VAL A 102 1.89 -13.67 -8.84
C VAL A 102 3.17 -13.54 -9.68
N SER A 103 3.67 -14.65 -10.21
CA SER A 103 4.87 -14.64 -11.04
C SER A 103 4.62 -13.89 -12.35
N ALA A 104 5.51 -12.98 -12.71
CA ALA A 104 5.45 -12.25 -13.98
C ALA A 104 5.51 -13.19 -15.20
N GLY A 105 6.11 -14.37 -15.06
CA GLY A 105 6.20 -15.36 -16.12
C GLY A 105 4.90 -16.15 -16.36
N SER A 106 3.98 -16.19 -15.39
CA SER A 106 2.71 -16.90 -15.50
C SER A 106 1.54 -16.02 -15.94
N LEU A 107 1.74 -14.70 -15.97
CA LEU A 107 0.70 -13.73 -16.32
C LEU A 107 0.59 -13.56 -17.83
N THR A 108 -0.64 -13.52 -18.34
CA THR A 108 -0.89 -12.99 -19.68
C THR A 108 -0.54 -11.50 -19.75
N ALA A 109 -0.41 -10.97 -20.97
CA ALA A 109 -0.09 -9.55 -21.16
C ALA A 109 -1.12 -8.62 -20.50
N LEU A 110 -2.41 -8.93 -20.63
CA LEU A 110 -3.48 -8.10 -20.10
C LEU A 110 -3.57 -8.16 -18.57
N GLU A 111 -3.40 -9.36 -17.98
CA GLU A 111 -3.39 -9.51 -16.52
C GLU A 111 -2.18 -8.81 -15.88
N GLY A 112 -0.99 -9.02 -16.45
CA GLY A 112 0.23 -8.35 -15.98
C GLY A 112 0.12 -6.83 -16.09
N LEU A 113 -0.45 -6.34 -17.20
CA LEU A 113 -0.72 -4.92 -17.39
C LEU A 113 -1.74 -4.38 -16.40
N GLY A 114 -2.83 -5.11 -16.11
CA GLY A 114 -3.81 -4.71 -15.10
C GLY A 114 -3.21 -4.55 -13.72
N LEU A 115 -2.42 -5.52 -13.26
CA LEU A 115 -1.72 -5.44 -11.97
C LEU A 115 -0.70 -4.28 -11.96
N ALA A 116 0.06 -4.10 -13.05
CA ALA A 116 1.00 -3.00 -13.18
C ALA A 116 0.28 -1.64 -13.15
N LEU A 117 -0.85 -1.49 -13.84
CA LEU A 117 -1.65 -0.27 -13.85
C LEU A 117 -2.13 0.09 -12.45
N VAL A 118 -2.65 -0.87 -11.67
CA VAL A 118 -3.02 -0.63 -10.27
C VAL A 118 -1.83 -0.09 -9.48
N LEU A 119 -0.67 -0.75 -9.57
CA LEU A 119 0.54 -0.31 -8.88
C LEU A 119 1.02 1.08 -9.31
N GLY A 120 0.91 1.38 -10.61
CA GLY A 120 1.28 2.67 -11.19
C GLY A 120 0.33 3.80 -10.82
N LEU A 121 -0.92 3.47 -10.48
CA LEU A 121 -1.96 4.39 -9.99
C LEU A 121 -1.95 4.52 -8.46
N CYS A 122 -1.17 3.72 -7.74
CA CYS A 122 -1.02 3.85 -6.29
C CYS A 122 0.03 4.89 -5.88
N THR A 123 -0.34 5.76 -4.94
CA THR A 123 0.56 6.53 -4.07
C THR A 123 0.94 5.72 -2.83
N ALA A 124 1.68 6.28 -1.88
CA ALA A 124 2.04 5.60 -0.64
C ALA A 124 0.83 5.03 0.11
N SER A 125 -0.29 5.78 0.13
CA SER A 125 -1.46 5.46 0.96
C SER A 125 -2.78 5.33 0.20
N PHE A 126 -2.84 5.72 -1.08
CA PHE A 126 -4.08 5.74 -1.85
C PHE A 126 -3.90 5.30 -3.30
N TYR A 127 -4.88 4.60 -3.83
CA TYR A 127 -5.12 4.42 -5.25
C TYR A 127 -6.03 5.54 -5.73
N ASP A 128 -5.65 6.22 -6.82
CA ASP A 128 -6.48 7.23 -7.45
C ASP A 128 -6.64 6.92 -8.94
N PRO A 129 -7.84 6.60 -9.44
CA PRO A 129 -8.03 6.30 -10.85
C PRO A 129 -7.82 7.52 -11.75
N ALA A 130 -7.93 8.75 -11.22
CA ALA A 130 -7.84 9.99 -11.99
C ALA A 130 -6.40 10.46 -12.26
N ARG A 131 -5.40 9.90 -11.56
CA ARG A 131 -4.00 10.35 -11.71
C ARG A 131 -3.32 9.70 -12.92
N PRO A 132 -2.28 10.33 -13.50
CA PRO A 132 -1.49 9.71 -14.54
C PRO A 132 -0.79 8.44 -14.04
N VAL A 133 -0.67 7.43 -14.92
CA VAL A 133 0.04 6.19 -14.63
C VAL A 133 1.54 6.48 -14.55
N LEU A 134 2.16 6.19 -13.41
CA LEU A 134 3.61 6.31 -13.23
C LEU A 134 4.21 4.98 -12.80
N TRP A 135 5.09 4.43 -13.64
CA TRP A 135 5.84 3.23 -13.31
C TRP A 135 7.28 3.56 -12.98
N THR A 136 7.66 3.18 -11.78
CA THR A 136 9.05 3.11 -11.35
C THR A 136 9.30 1.70 -10.85
N THR A 137 10.56 1.31 -10.75
CA THR A 137 10.92 0.03 -10.10
C THR A 137 10.29 -0.05 -8.71
N THR A 138 10.32 1.06 -7.95
CA THR A 138 9.71 1.14 -6.62
C THR A 138 8.21 0.92 -6.65
N SER A 139 7.45 1.49 -7.61
CA SER A 139 5.99 1.30 -7.63
C SER A 139 5.62 -0.14 -8.01
N LEU A 140 6.31 -0.72 -8.98
CA LEU A 140 6.03 -2.06 -9.50
C LEU A 140 6.39 -3.18 -8.51
N THR A 141 7.37 -2.97 -7.63
CA THR A 141 7.76 -4.00 -6.64
C THR A 141 6.94 -3.95 -5.36
N ARG A 142 5.99 -3.01 -5.24
CA ARG A 142 5.12 -2.93 -4.04
C ARG A 142 4.25 -4.17 -3.91
N ARG A 143 3.80 -4.37 -2.68
CA ARG A 143 2.94 -5.45 -2.23
C ARG A 143 1.78 -4.80 -1.52
N LEU A 144 0.64 -4.66 -2.18
CA LEU A 144 -0.44 -3.81 -1.71
C LEU A 144 -1.74 -4.57 -1.54
N VAL A 145 -2.51 -4.15 -0.55
CA VAL A 145 -3.93 -4.45 -0.42
C VAL A 145 -4.70 -3.14 -0.58
N LEU A 146 -5.73 -3.15 -1.41
CA LEU A 146 -6.65 -2.05 -1.64
C LEU A 146 -7.96 -2.31 -0.88
N TYR A 147 -8.41 -1.31 -0.14
CA TYR A 147 -9.67 -1.30 0.57
C TYR A 147 -10.57 -0.20 0.02
N ASP A 148 -11.87 -0.49 -0.09
CA ASP A 148 -12.84 0.55 -0.42
C ASP A 148 -13.00 1.48 0.80
N GLY A 149 -12.85 2.77 0.56
CA GLY A 149 -13.05 3.82 1.56
C GLY A 149 -14.52 4.23 1.73
N GLY A 150 -15.42 3.78 0.84
CA GLY A 150 -16.79 4.27 0.73
C GLY A 150 -17.83 3.61 1.64
N GLY A 151 -17.45 2.69 2.55
CA GLY A 151 -18.40 1.87 3.32
C GLY A 151 -18.47 2.13 4.83
N PHE A 152 -17.75 3.14 5.35
CA PHE A 152 -17.61 3.32 6.81
C PHE A 152 -18.81 3.97 7.52
N TYR A 153 -19.61 4.77 6.80
CA TYR A 153 -20.67 5.61 7.37
C TYR A 153 -22.02 5.44 6.64
N ALA A 154 -22.19 4.35 5.90
CA ALA A 154 -23.44 4.03 5.22
C ALA A 154 -24.39 3.25 6.14
#